data_AF-A0A485L4E2-F1
#
_entry.id   AF-A0A485L4E2-F1
#
_cell.length_a   1.000
_cell.length_b   1.000
_cell.length_c   1.000
_cell.angle_alpha   90.00
_cell.angle_beta   90.00
_cell.angle_gamma   90.00
#
_symmetry.space_group_name_H-M   'P 1'
#
loop_
_entity.id
_entity.type
_entity.pdbx_description
1 polymer ?
#
loop_
_entity_poly.entity_id
_entity_poly.type
_entity_poly.pdbx_seq_one_letter_code
_entity_poly.pdbx_strand_id
1 'polypeptide(L)'
;MLKDLQLSRATSELLPLHDVAGVFADEAAVAMTQNKLLSSRVCIYQHLISDMRRWIASTCNLHYLSNTLDEHACAWRSTPLLAHCPTYQYVALDRDAHVRTLAKSWVAQHVYHNTDRAFQFVQSRPVDTFTHEEFDFASPNVNGLESWQTVFPSFARSSRLAPSAQSQCHLALSHLDQEHDETTSLYRTPSRPGRDYWNLLVGHFNDRHDRYVSTIRRVQDDEHYARGDLHEQHALQWYTLTSFRQTNFVV
;
A
#
# COMPACT_ATOMS: atom_id res chain seq x y z
N MET A 1 22.53 -34.24 70.35
CA MET A 1 22.27 -35.33 69.39
C MET A 1 21.08 -35.11 68.46
N LEU A 2 19.96 -34.50 68.88
CA LEU A 2 18.80 -34.25 67.98
C LEU A 2 18.90 -32.99 67.10
N LYS A 3 19.80 -32.04 67.39
CA LYS A 3 19.97 -30.82 66.59
C LYS A 3 20.86 -31.01 65.34
N ASP A 4 21.83 -31.92 65.41
CA ASP A 4 22.78 -32.13 64.31
C ASP A 4 22.16 -32.88 63.11
N LEU A 5 21.16 -33.72 63.38
CA LEU A 5 20.39 -34.44 62.35
C LEU A 5 19.39 -33.54 61.59
N GLN A 6 18.98 -32.40 62.16
CA GLN A 6 18.11 -31.44 61.46
C GLN A 6 18.89 -30.47 60.56
N LEU A 7 20.13 -30.11 60.93
CA LEU A 7 20.99 -29.29 60.05
C LEU A 7 21.41 -30.06 58.80
N SER A 8 21.75 -31.34 58.92
CA SER A 8 22.16 -32.18 57.79
C SER A 8 21.04 -32.43 56.78
N ARG A 9 19.77 -32.43 57.23
CA ARG A 9 18.61 -32.62 56.34
C ARG A 9 18.26 -31.32 55.59
N ALA A 10 18.42 -30.16 56.22
CA ALA A 10 18.19 -28.85 55.60
C ALA A 10 19.22 -28.51 54.50
N THR A 11 20.46 -29.01 54.61
CA THR A 11 21.50 -28.82 53.57
C THR A 11 21.33 -29.72 52.36
N SER A 12 20.50 -30.77 52.44
CA SER A 12 20.25 -31.69 51.32
C SER A 12 19.06 -31.28 50.43
N GLU A 13 18.24 -30.32 50.88
CA GLU A 13 17.11 -29.77 50.10
C GLU A 13 17.49 -28.51 49.31
N LEU A 14 18.68 -27.95 49.53
CA LEU A 14 19.19 -26.77 48.84
C LEU A 14 20.01 -27.20 47.62
N LEU A 15 19.55 -26.80 46.43
CA LEU A 15 20.31 -26.94 45.18
C LEU A 15 21.73 -26.42 45.40
N PRO A 16 22.76 -27.20 45.03
CA PRO A 16 24.11 -26.80 45.32
C PRO A 16 24.46 -25.56 44.48
N LEU A 17 25.08 -24.57 45.13
CA LEU A 17 25.30 -23.22 44.55
C LEU A 17 26.03 -23.21 43.21
N HIS A 18 26.81 -24.26 42.90
CA HIS A 18 27.47 -24.40 41.60
C HIS A 18 26.48 -24.67 40.46
N ASP A 19 25.41 -25.44 40.70
CA ASP A 19 24.35 -25.68 39.73
C ASP A 19 23.55 -24.38 39.50
N VAL A 20 23.27 -23.64 40.58
CA VAL A 20 22.61 -22.32 40.51
C VAL A 20 23.46 -21.33 39.71
N ALA A 21 24.78 -21.29 39.95
CA ALA A 21 25.71 -20.46 39.18
C ALA A 21 25.78 -20.89 37.71
N GLY A 22 25.70 -22.19 37.42
CA GLY A 22 25.64 -22.73 36.06
C GLY A 22 24.39 -22.27 35.31
N VAL A 23 23.21 -22.36 35.95
CA VAL A 23 21.95 -21.87 35.37
C VAL A 23 22.04 -20.38 35.05
N PHE A 24 22.57 -19.55 35.97
CA PHE A 24 22.74 -18.12 35.69
C PHE A 24 23.74 -17.83 34.58
N ALA A 25 24.80 -18.64 34.43
CA ALA A 25 25.74 -18.50 33.33
C ALA A 25 25.09 -18.84 31.98
N ASP A 26 24.28 -19.91 31.93
CA ASP A 26 23.53 -20.30 30.73
C ASP A 26 22.48 -19.25 30.36
N GLU A 27 21.71 -18.76 31.33
CA GLU A 27 20.74 -17.68 31.13
C GLU A 27 21.43 -16.40 30.64
N ALA A 28 22.58 -16.04 31.19
CA ALA A 28 23.37 -14.90 30.73
C ALA A 28 23.84 -15.08 29.29
N ALA A 29 24.29 -16.28 28.91
CA ALA A 29 24.70 -16.58 27.53
C ALA A 29 23.53 -16.48 26.54
N VAL A 30 22.35 -16.97 26.92
CA VAL A 30 21.11 -16.84 26.14
C VAL A 30 20.73 -15.37 26.00
N ALA A 31 20.72 -14.60 27.08
CA ALA A 31 20.39 -13.18 27.08
C ALA A 31 21.36 -12.38 26.21
N MET A 32 22.66 -12.67 26.26
CA MET A 32 23.66 -12.03 25.39
C MET A 32 23.41 -12.34 23.91
N THR A 33 23.04 -13.57 23.58
CA THR A 33 22.74 -13.97 22.20
C THR A 33 21.50 -13.26 21.67
N GLN A 34 20.43 -13.20 22.47
CA GLN A 34 19.21 -12.46 22.14
C GLN A 34 19.49 -10.97 21.97
N ASN A 35 20.29 -10.37 22.86
CA ASN A 35 20.63 -8.95 22.77
C ASN A 35 21.42 -8.62 21.49
N LYS A 36 22.36 -9.49 21.09
CA LYS A 36 23.08 -9.35 19.81
C LYS A 36 22.12 -9.43 18.61
N LEU A 37 21.19 -10.38 18.60
CA LEU A 37 20.19 -10.50 17.54
C LEU A 37 19.27 -9.29 17.47
N LEU A 38 18.79 -8.80 18.61
CA LEU A 38 17.97 -7.59 18.68
C LEU A 38 18.72 -6.36 18.20
N SER A 39 19.98 -6.18 18.62
CA SER A 39 20.83 -5.06 18.18
C SER A 39 21.05 -5.09 16.66
N SER A 40 21.29 -6.28 16.08
CA SER A 40 21.38 -6.44 14.63
C SER A 40 20.08 -6.05 13.93
N ARG A 41 18.92 -6.50 14.44
CA ARG A 41 17.62 -6.13 13.88
C ARG A 41 17.35 -4.63 13.96
N VAL A 42 17.68 -3.98 15.08
CA VAL A 42 17.55 -2.52 15.24
C VAL A 42 18.39 -1.79 14.19
N CYS A 43 19.63 -2.22 13.96
CA CYS A 43 20.49 -1.65 12.94
C CYS A 43 19.87 -1.76 11.54
N ILE A 44 19.34 -2.94 11.19
CA ILE A 44 18.65 -3.16 9.90
C ILE A 44 17.44 -2.23 9.76
N TYR A 45 16.59 -2.12 10.79
CA TYR A 45 15.42 -1.24 10.74
C TYR A 45 15.79 0.25 10.64
N GLN A 46 16.87 0.69 11.29
CA GLN A 46 17.36 2.06 11.17
C GLN A 46 17.80 2.41 9.74
N HIS A 47 18.45 1.47 9.05
CA HIS A 47 18.81 1.63 7.65
C HIS A 47 17.55 1.72 6.79
N LEU A 48 16.63 0.76 6.94
CA LEU A 48 15.35 0.74 6.21
C LEU A 48 14.55 2.04 6.38
N ILE A 49 14.43 2.55 7.62
CA ILE A 49 13.74 3.83 7.91
C ILE A 49 14.45 5.00 7.20
N SER A 50 15.78 5.00 7.16
CA SER A 50 16.54 6.05 6.51
C SER A 50 16.34 6.02 4.99
N ASP A 51 16.34 4.84 4.40
CA ASP A 51 16.12 4.66 2.97
C ASP A 51 14.68 5.02 2.58
N MET A 52 13.70 4.58 3.37
CA MET A 52 12.30 5.00 3.26
C MET A 52 12.13 6.52 3.30
N ARG A 53 12.75 7.20 4.27
CA ARG A 53 12.68 8.66 4.39
C ARG A 53 13.30 9.34 3.17
N ARG A 54 14.43 8.82 2.67
CA ARG A 54 15.07 9.32 1.46
C ARG A 54 14.16 9.15 0.24
N TRP A 55 13.53 7.98 0.10
CA TRP A 55 12.59 7.68 -0.97
C TRP A 55 11.34 8.57 -0.92
N ILE A 56 10.74 8.78 0.25
CA ILE A 56 9.61 9.72 0.41
C ILE A 56 10.05 11.12 0.01
N ALA A 57 11.24 11.56 0.45
CA ALA A 57 11.75 12.88 0.13
C ALA A 57 12.00 13.06 -1.38
N SER A 58 12.53 12.05 -2.09
CA SER A 58 12.72 12.13 -3.55
C SER A 58 11.40 12.17 -4.30
N THR A 59 10.46 11.32 -3.91
CA THR A 59 9.09 11.24 -4.42
C THR A 59 8.34 12.58 -4.25
N CYS A 60 8.52 13.25 -3.12
CA CYS A 60 7.93 14.57 -2.84
C CYS A 60 8.67 15.75 -3.50
N ASN A 61 10.02 15.68 -3.63
CA ASN A 61 10.83 16.78 -4.15
C ASN A 61 11.00 16.78 -5.68
N LEU A 62 10.76 15.65 -6.36
CA LEU A 62 10.82 15.59 -7.84
C LEU A 62 9.80 16.50 -8.53
N HIS A 63 8.75 16.96 -7.82
CA HIS A 63 7.82 17.97 -8.32
C HIS A 63 8.34 19.42 -8.22
N TYR A 64 9.49 19.64 -7.56
CA TYR A 64 10.05 20.99 -7.33
C TYR A 64 11.16 21.39 -8.31
N LEU A 65 11.61 20.49 -9.20
CA LEU A 65 12.80 20.72 -10.03
C LEU A 65 12.55 20.78 -11.54
N SER A 66 11.31 20.70 -12.02
CA SER A 66 11.03 20.88 -13.45
C SER A 66 10.02 21.99 -13.69
N ASN A 67 10.57 23.21 -13.77
CA ASN A 67 10.06 24.34 -14.55
C ASN A 67 8.67 24.89 -14.22
N THR A 68 8.56 25.64 -13.11
CA THR A 68 8.03 27.02 -13.13
C THR A 68 8.30 27.65 -11.77
N LEU A 69 9.15 28.68 -11.73
CA LEU A 69 9.20 29.66 -10.64
C LEU A 69 7.88 30.44 -10.65
N ASP A 70 6.84 29.84 -10.12
CA ASP A 70 5.68 30.61 -9.68
C ASP A 70 5.47 30.29 -8.22
N GLU A 71 5.91 31.21 -7.37
CA GLU A 71 5.76 31.17 -5.91
C GLU A 71 4.26 31.16 -5.51
N HIS A 72 3.36 31.41 -6.48
CA HIS A 72 1.92 31.26 -6.39
C HIS A 72 1.35 29.97 -7.01
N ALA A 73 2.17 29.09 -7.60
CA ALA A 73 1.74 27.78 -8.11
C ALA A 73 1.47 26.74 -7.00
N CYS A 74 1.61 27.10 -5.73
CA CYS A 74 0.84 26.48 -4.65
C CYS A 74 -0.65 26.87 -4.70
N ALA A 75 -1.21 27.08 -5.90
CA ALA A 75 -2.62 27.24 -6.14
C ALA A 75 -3.20 25.87 -6.50
N TRP A 76 -3.72 25.23 -5.46
CA TRP A 76 -4.64 24.09 -5.43
C TRP A 76 -5.91 24.34 -6.28
N ARG A 77 -5.81 24.61 -7.58
CA ARG A 77 -6.93 25.07 -8.42
C ARG A 77 -6.76 24.48 -9.84
N SER A 78 -7.74 23.83 -10.47
CA SER A 78 -9.13 24.25 -10.57
C SER A 78 -10.11 23.12 -10.97
N THR A 79 -10.25 22.07 -10.16
CA THR A 79 -11.52 21.31 -10.04
C THR A 79 -11.63 20.80 -8.60
N PRO A 80 -12.80 20.75 -7.96
CA PRO A 80 -12.90 20.35 -6.56
C PRO A 80 -12.36 18.94 -6.28
N LEU A 81 -12.29 18.06 -7.28
CA LEU A 81 -11.73 16.71 -7.16
C LEU A 81 -10.22 16.64 -7.46
N LEU A 82 -9.71 17.40 -8.43
CA LEU A 82 -8.27 17.40 -8.77
C LEU A 82 -7.44 18.35 -7.89
N ALA A 83 -8.05 19.40 -7.34
CA ALA A 83 -7.40 20.32 -6.42
C ALA A 83 -7.19 19.74 -5.02
N HIS A 84 -8.08 18.85 -4.54
CA HIS A 84 -8.11 18.41 -3.13
C HIS A 84 -7.49 17.02 -2.89
N CYS A 85 -6.98 16.37 -3.94
CA CYS A 85 -6.27 15.10 -3.83
C CYS A 85 -4.77 15.32 -4.09
N PRO A 86 -3.92 15.44 -3.04
CA PRO A 86 -2.45 15.54 -3.18
C PRO A 86 -1.81 14.24 -3.70
N THR A 87 -2.61 13.29 -4.19
CA THR A 87 -2.23 11.95 -4.62
C THR A 87 -1.68 11.88 -6.05
N TYR A 88 -1.59 13.00 -6.78
CA TYR A 88 -0.96 13.05 -8.10
C TYR A 88 0.58 13.11 -8.08
N GLN A 89 1.21 12.88 -6.92
CA GLN A 89 2.67 12.84 -6.77
C GLN A 89 3.31 11.77 -7.66
N TYR A 90 4.47 12.09 -8.22
CA TYR A 90 5.33 11.13 -8.91
C TYR A 90 5.65 9.96 -7.98
N VAL A 91 5.51 8.72 -8.44
CA VAL A 91 5.80 7.51 -7.68
C VAL A 91 6.89 6.73 -8.41
N ALA A 92 8.02 6.57 -7.73
CA ALA A 92 9.08 5.67 -8.15
C ALA A 92 9.13 4.44 -7.24
N LEU A 93 9.59 3.30 -7.76
CA LEU A 93 9.92 2.14 -6.95
C LEU A 93 11.43 1.90 -6.97
N ASP A 94 11.98 1.69 -5.77
CA ASP A 94 13.39 1.39 -5.56
C ASP A 94 13.72 -0.04 -6.04
N ARG A 95 15.01 -0.28 -6.29
CA ARG A 95 15.59 -1.59 -6.58
C ARG A 95 15.69 -2.48 -5.34
N ASP A 96 15.87 -1.90 -4.15
CA ASP A 96 15.91 -2.67 -2.91
C ASP A 96 14.56 -3.33 -2.62
N ALA A 97 14.56 -4.67 -2.48
CA ALA A 97 13.33 -5.44 -2.32
C ALA A 97 12.51 -5.05 -1.07
N HIS A 98 13.16 -4.71 0.04
CA HIS A 98 12.47 -4.35 1.28
C HIS A 98 11.88 -2.95 1.21
N VAL A 99 12.64 -1.98 0.69
CA VAL A 99 12.15 -0.61 0.46
C VAL A 99 10.99 -0.64 -0.53
N ARG A 100 11.11 -1.42 -1.60
CA ARG A 100 10.09 -1.60 -2.63
C ARG A 100 8.77 -2.16 -2.09
N THR A 101 8.80 -3.25 -1.32
CA THR A 101 7.57 -3.82 -0.71
C THR A 101 6.89 -2.80 0.21
N LEU A 102 7.68 -2.06 0.99
CA LEU A 102 7.14 -1.04 1.88
C LEU A 102 6.59 0.17 1.12
N ALA A 103 7.27 0.60 0.04
CA ALA A 103 6.81 1.66 -0.85
C ALA A 103 5.48 1.29 -1.53
N LYS A 104 5.36 0.09 -2.11
CA LYS A 104 4.11 -0.40 -2.69
C LYS A 104 2.97 -0.38 -1.66
N SER A 105 3.23 -0.92 -0.46
CA SER A 105 2.25 -0.96 0.62
C SER A 105 1.84 0.44 1.06
N TRP A 106 2.80 1.36 1.22
CA TRP A 106 2.56 2.74 1.62
C TRP A 106 1.74 3.50 0.57
N VAL A 107 2.09 3.38 -0.71
CA VAL A 107 1.34 4.02 -1.81
C VAL A 107 -0.09 3.48 -1.84
N ALA A 108 -0.27 2.16 -1.81
CA ALA A 108 -1.59 1.55 -1.81
C ALA A 108 -2.44 1.98 -0.60
N GLN A 109 -1.86 1.98 0.60
CA GLN A 109 -2.54 2.46 1.82
C GLN A 109 -2.89 3.94 1.73
N HIS A 110 -1.99 4.77 1.20
CA HIS A 110 -2.24 6.19 1.04
C HIS A 110 -3.41 6.45 0.09
N VAL A 111 -3.49 5.74 -1.03
CA VAL A 111 -4.66 5.81 -1.92
C VAL A 111 -5.92 5.30 -1.20
N TYR A 112 -5.83 4.19 -0.48
CA TYR A 112 -6.94 3.61 0.27
C TYR A 112 -7.50 4.55 1.35
N HIS A 113 -6.66 5.22 2.11
CA HIS A 113 -7.11 6.18 3.13
C HIS A 113 -7.83 7.40 2.54
N ASN A 114 -7.62 7.69 1.26
CA ASN A 114 -8.33 8.75 0.54
C ASN A 114 -9.64 8.27 -0.11
N THR A 115 -10.01 6.99 0.03
CA THR A 115 -11.20 6.41 -0.63
C THR A 115 -12.47 7.19 -0.29
N ASP A 116 -12.80 7.36 0.99
CA ASP A 116 -14.07 8.02 1.36
C ASP A 116 -14.14 9.47 0.88
N ARG A 117 -13.01 10.18 0.89
CA ARG A 117 -12.92 11.53 0.33
C ARG A 117 -13.14 11.51 -1.18
N ALA A 118 -12.56 10.57 -1.91
CA ALA A 118 -12.74 10.46 -3.36
C ALA A 118 -14.22 10.21 -3.72
N PHE A 119 -14.91 9.35 -2.96
CA PHE A 119 -16.33 9.04 -3.21
C PHE A 119 -17.31 10.11 -2.71
N GLN A 120 -16.92 11.02 -1.81
CA GLN A 120 -17.80 12.14 -1.41
C GLN A 120 -18.21 13.03 -2.59
N PHE A 121 -17.36 13.13 -3.61
CA PHE A 121 -17.65 13.92 -4.81
C PHE A 121 -18.53 13.18 -5.82
N VAL A 122 -18.63 11.86 -5.69
CA VAL A 122 -19.50 11.03 -6.51
C VAL A 122 -20.86 10.99 -5.83
N GLN A 123 -21.74 11.93 -6.17
CA GLN A 123 -23.09 11.96 -5.64
C GLN A 123 -23.91 10.82 -6.27
N SER A 124 -24.04 9.70 -5.56
CA SER A 124 -24.83 8.56 -6.05
C SER A 124 -25.74 7.98 -4.97
N ARG A 125 -26.92 7.51 -5.38
CA ARG A 125 -27.77 6.65 -4.53
C ARG A 125 -27.42 5.18 -4.81
N PRO A 126 -27.54 4.28 -3.81
CA PRO A 126 -27.23 2.85 -3.98
C PRO A 126 -28.04 2.11 -5.06
N VAL A 127 -29.10 2.71 -5.58
CA VAL A 127 -29.99 2.12 -6.58
C VAL A 127 -29.71 2.63 -8.00
N ASP A 128 -28.90 3.68 -8.14
CA ASP A 128 -28.68 4.31 -9.44
C ASP A 128 -27.56 3.58 -10.20
N THR A 129 -27.70 3.48 -11.51
CA THR A 129 -26.61 3.12 -12.42
C THR A 129 -26.32 4.36 -13.25
N PHE A 130 -25.07 4.80 -13.25
CA PHE A 130 -24.66 6.01 -13.97
C PHE A 130 -23.21 5.91 -14.43
N THR A 131 -22.87 6.76 -15.39
CA THR A 131 -21.52 7.07 -15.84
C THR A 131 -21.44 8.58 -16.00
N HIS A 132 -20.38 9.19 -15.48
CA HIS A 132 -20.13 10.61 -15.52
C HIS A 132 -18.66 10.85 -15.84
N GLU A 133 -18.41 11.66 -16.85
CA GLU A 133 -17.09 12.00 -17.35
C GLU A 133 -16.95 13.53 -17.38
N GLU A 134 -15.86 14.02 -16.84
CA GLU A 134 -15.46 15.43 -16.86
C GLU A 134 -14.05 15.53 -17.44
N PHE A 135 -13.86 16.42 -18.41
CA PHE A 135 -12.56 16.66 -19.04
C PHE A 135 -12.23 18.15 -18.93
N ASP A 136 -11.07 18.44 -18.38
CA ASP A 136 -10.49 19.78 -18.34
C ASP A 136 -9.35 19.89 -19.36
N PHE A 137 -9.53 20.82 -20.30
CA PHE A 137 -8.59 21.12 -21.39
C PHE A 137 -7.88 22.47 -21.18
N ALA A 138 -8.04 23.12 -20.03
CA ALA A 138 -7.48 24.45 -19.77
C ALA A 138 -5.95 24.44 -19.56
N SER A 139 -5.37 23.28 -19.27
CA SER A 139 -3.94 23.10 -19.01
C SER A 139 -3.22 22.50 -20.23
N PRO A 140 -1.87 22.55 -20.32
CA PRO A 140 -1.14 21.85 -21.39
C PRO A 140 -1.38 20.34 -21.40
N ASN A 141 -1.89 19.78 -20.29
CA ASN A 141 -2.32 18.40 -20.16
C ASN A 141 -3.85 18.31 -20.12
N VAL A 142 -4.41 17.20 -20.63
CA VAL A 142 -5.83 16.89 -20.47
C VAL A 142 -6.03 16.20 -19.13
N ASN A 143 -6.83 16.78 -18.25
CA ASN A 143 -7.25 16.12 -17.02
C ASN A 143 -8.62 15.49 -17.22
N GLY A 144 -8.71 14.17 -17.03
CA GLY A 144 -9.98 13.43 -17.07
C GLY A 144 -10.38 12.94 -15.69
N LEU A 145 -11.66 13.09 -15.36
CA LEU A 145 -12.31 12.45 -14.24
C LEU A 145 -13.44 11.58 -14.78
N GLU A 146 -13.39 10.30 -14.44
CA GLU A 146 -14.47 9.35 -14.72
C GLU A 146 -15.00 8.79 -13.41
N SER A 147 -16.33 8.76 -13.28
CA SER A 147 -17.03 8.11 -12.19
C SER A 147 -18.21 7.34 -12.72
N TRP A 148 -18.42 6.13 -12.21
CA TRP A 148 -19.54 5.32 -12.64
C TRP A 148 -19.96 4.38 -11.51
N GLN A 149 -21.21 3.92 -11.57
CA GLN A 149 -21.77 2.95 -10.64
C GLN A 149 -22.65 1.97 -11.42
N THR A 150 -22.59 0.70 -11.04
CA THR A 150 -23.46 -0.34 -11.60
C THR A 150 -24.04 -1.18 -10.47
N VAL A 151 -25.35 -1.38 -10.51
CA VAL A 151 -26.07 -2.21 -9.53
C VAL A 151 -26.38 -3.57 -10.14
N PHE A 152 -25.94 -4.64 -9.47
CA PHE A 152 -26.21 -6.01 -9.90
C PHE A 152 -27.29 -6.64 -9.01
N PRO A 153 -28.30 -7.34 -9.57
CA PRO A 153 -29.28 -8.07 -8.78
C PRO A 153 -28.63 -9.21 -7.98
N SER A 154 -29.19 -9.51 -6.80
CA SER A 154 -28.63 -10.32 -5.71
C SER A 154 -28.19 -11.75 -6.06
N PHE A 155 -28.53 -12.26 -7.25
CA PHE A 155 -28.12 -13.59 -7.73
C PHE A 155 -26.70 -13.64 -8.31
N ALA A 156 -26.01 -12.50 -8.49
CA ALA A 156 -24.62 -12.47 -8.97
C ALA A 156 -23.57 -12.58 -7.84
N ARG A 157 -23.96 -13.04 -6.64
CA ARG A 157 -23.00 -13.31 -5.57
C ARG A 157 -22.21 -14.57 -5.91
N SER A 158 -20.89 -14.41 -6.01
CA SER A 158 -19.85 -15.42 -6.25
C SER A 158 -19.51 -15.67 -7.73
N SER A 159 -18.21 -15.49 -8.02
CA SER A 159 -17.44 -15.79 -9.23
C SER A 159 -17.19 -14.71 -10.29
N ARG A 160 -18.02 -13.66 -10.47
CA ARG A 160 -17.82 -12.70 -11.60
C ARG A 160 -17.39 -11.27 -11.25
N LEU A 161 -17.43 -10.86 -9.98
CA LEU A 161 -17.19 -9.45 -9.62
C LEU A 161 -15.71 -9.06 -9.49
N ALA A 162 -14.82 -10.01 -9.15
CA ALA A 162 -13.37 -9.74 -9.15
C ALA A 162 -12.80 -9.61 -10.58
N PRO A 163 -13.20 -10.45 -11.57
CA PRO A 163 -12.79 -10.26 -12.95
C PRO A 163 -13.34 -8.98 -13.60
N SER A 164 -14.54 -8.50 -13.22
CA SER A 164 -15.12 -7.30 -13.82
C SER A 164 -14.36 -6.02 -13.44
N ALA A 165 -13.91 -5.91 -12.19
CA ALA A 165 -13.04 -4.82 -11.74
C ALA A 165 -11.71 -4.79 -12.52
N GLN A 166 -11.12 -5.98 -12.79
CA GLN A 166 -9.91 -6.10 -13.61
C GLN A 166 -10.16 -5.82 -15.10
N SER A 167 -11.34 -6.19 -15.64
CA SER A 167 -11.70 -5.96 -17.04
C SER A 167 -11.82 -4.47 -17.40
N GLN A 168 -12.09 -3.63 -16.40
CA GLN A 168 -12.32 -2.18 -16.57
C GLN A 168 -11.04 -1.36 -16.59
N CYS A 169 -9.89 -1.94 -16.21
CA CYS A 169 -8.60 -1.34 -16.53
C CYS A 169 -8.31 -1.30 -18.04
N HIS A 170 -9.20 -1.82 -18.91
CA HIS A 170 -9.01 -2.03 -20.35
C HIS A 170 -7.76 -2.85 -20.73
N LEU A 171 -7.14 -3.51 -19.75
CA LEU A 171 -5.85 -4.15 -19.90
C LEU A 171 -5.98 -5.65 -19.62
N ALA A 172 -5.54 -6.47 -20.57
CA ALA A 172 -5.40 -7.90 -20.38
C ALA A 172 -4.21 -8.17 -19.43
N LEU A 173 -4.46 -8.05 -18.13
CA LEU A 173 -3.44 -8.13 -17.07
C LEU A 173 -2.67 -9.46 -17.05
N SER A 174 -3.23 -10.51 -17.64
CA SER A 174 -2.63 -11.85 -17.75
C SER A 174 -1.37 -11.92 -18.59
N HIS A 175 -1.15 -10.96 -19.50
CA HIS A 175 0.04 -10.92 -20.37
C HIS A 175 1.18 -10.06 -19.83
N LEU A 176 1.00 -9.51 -18.62
CA LEU A 176 1.93 -8.60 -17.99
C LEU A 176 2.84 -9.35 -17.04
N ASP A 177 4.01 -8.77 -16.81
CA ASP A 177 4.84 -9.19 -15.70
C ASP A 177 4.18 -8.75 -14.38
N GLN A 178 4.21 -9.62 -13.38
CA GLN A 178 3.45 -9.45 -12.15
C GLN A 178 4.34 -9.65 -10.93
N GLU A 179 4.27 -8.71 -10.00
CA GLU A 179 4.90 -8.80 -8.70
C GLU A 179 3.80 -8.72 -7.63
N HIS A 180 3.60 -9.81 -6.91
CA HIS A 180 2.56 -9.94 -5.89
C HIS A 180 3.17 -9.97 -4.50
N ASP A 181 2.58 -9.15 -3.63
CA ASP A 181 2.77 -9.19 -2.18
C ASP A 181 1.41 -9.54 -1.53
N GLU A 182 1.36 -9.65 -0.21
CA GLU A 182 0.13 -10.02 0.53
C GLU A 182 -1.06 -9.10 0.26
N THR A 183 -0.80 -7.80 0.02
CA THR A 183 -1.84 -6.77 -0.11
C THR A 183 -1.76 -5.96 -1.39
N THR A 184 -0.71 -6.15 -2.20
CA THR A 184 -0.48 -5.37 -3.41
C THR A 184 -0.06 -6.24 -4.58
N SER A 185 -0.45 -5.81 -5.78
CA SER A 185 -0.12 -6.45 -7.05
C SER A 185 0.39 -5.37 -7.99
N LEU A 186 1.63 -5.46 -8.42
CA LEU A 186 2.19 -4.59 -9.44
C LEU A 186 2.16 -5.31 -10.79
N TYR A 187 1.47 -4.72 -11.76
CA TYR A 187 1.40 -5.19 -13.13
C TYR A 187 2.27 -4.30 -14.01
N ARG A 188 3.09 -4.92 -14.86
CA ARG A 188 4.07 -4.22 -15.70
C ARG A 188 4.04 -4.74 -17.12
N THR A 189 4.21 -3.84 -18.07
CA THR A 189 4.44 -4.25 -19.45
C THR A 189 5.87 -4.77 -19.59
N PRO A 190 6.08 -5.98 -20.13
CA PRO A 190 7.44 -6.47 -20.34
C PRO A 190 8.20 -5.51 -21.25
N SER A 191 9.35 -5.02 -20.79
CA SER A 191 10.19 -4.05 -21.51
C SER A 191 10.52 -4.58 -22.91
N ARG A 192 9.86 -4.02 -23.93
CA ARG A 192 10.18 -4.24 -25.33
C ARG A 192 10.50 -2.89 -25.96
N PRO A 193 11.55 -2.79 -26.79
CA PRO A 193 11.85 -1.54 -27.49
C PRO A 193 10.61 -1.04 -28.26
N GLY A 194 10.22 0.21 -28.03
CA GLY A 194 9.12 0.87 -28.73
C GLY A 194 7.70 0.47 -28.29
N ARG A 195 7.50 -0.20 -27.14
CA ARG A 195 6.17 -0.38 -26.53
C ARG A 195 5.97 0.56 -25.36
N ASP A 196 4.72 0.99 -25.18
CA ASP A 196 4.28 1.81 -24.04
C ASP A 196 4.75 1.22 -22.70
N TYR A 197 5.45 2.05 -21.94
CA TYR A 197 5.93 1.75 -20.60
C TYR A 197 4.83 2.19 -19.64
N TRP A 198 4.27 1.23 -18.92
CA TRP A 198 3.32 1.53 -17.87
C TRP A 198 3.40 0.49 -16.77
N ASN A 199 3.39 0.99 -15.53
CA ASN A 199 3.36 0.19 -14.31
C ASN A 199 2.08 0.53 -13.55
N LEU A 200 1.36 -0.50 -13.12
CA LEU A 200 0.07 -0.39 -12.45
C LEU A 200 0.16 -1.07 -11.09
N LEU A 201 0.20 -0.28 -10.03
CA LEU A 201 0.13 -0.78 -8.66
C LEU A 201 -1.33 -0.89 -8.25
N VAL A 202 -1.73 -2.08 -7.83
CA VAL A 202 -3.07 -2.37 -7.31
C VAL A 202 -2.96 -2.75 -5.84
N GLY A 203 -3.77 -2.11 -5.00
CA GLY A 203 -3.90 -2.45 -3.58
C GLY A 203 -5.29 -2.99 -3.30
N HIS A 204 -5.38 -4.11 -2.56
CA HIS A 204 -6.63 -4.78 -2.24
C HIS A 204 -6.94 -4.69 -0.75
N PHE A 205 -8.10 -4.16 -0.41
CA PHE A 205 -8.50 -3.90 0.97
C PHE A 205 -9.92 -4.43 1.24
N ASN A 206 -10.08 -5.14 2.35
CA ASN A 206 -11.39 -5.54 2.86
C ASN A 206 -11.68 -4.71 4.11
N ASP A 207 -12.77 -3.97 4.08
CA ASP A 207 -13.23 -3.19 5.23
C ASP A 207 -14.24 -4.01 6.07
N ARG A 208 -14.45 -3.61 7.33
CA ARG A 208 -15.28 -4.29 8.32
C ARG A 208 -16.79 -4.34 7.97
N HIS A 209 -17.22 -3.67 6.90
CA HIS A 209 -18.63 -3.45 6.56
C HIS A 209 -19.06 -4.16 5.26
N ASP A 210 -18.50 -5.34 4.96
CA ASP A 210 -18.73 -6.07 3.69
C ASP A 210 -18.43 -5.20 2.44
N ARG A 211 -17.45 -4.31 2.58
CA ARG A 211 -16.98 -3.43 1.52
C ARG A 211 -15.59 -3.88 1.08
N TYR A 212 -15.47 -4.21 -0.18
CA TYR A 212 -14.20 -4.45 -0.85
C TYR A 212 -13.76 -3.17 -1.55
N VAL A 213 -12.50 -2.77 -1.36
CA VAL A 213 -11.90 -1.62 -2.04
C VAL A 213 -10.65 -2.08 -2.78
N SER A 214 -10.63 -1.83 -4.09
CA SER A 214 -9.43 -1.92 -4.90
C SER A 214 -8.95 -0.51 -5.23
N THR A 215 -7.67 -0.26 -4.99
CA THR A 215 -7.01 1.00 -5.32
C THR A 215 -6.05 0.77 -6.45
N ILE A 216 -5.93 1.73 -7.35
CA ILE A 216 -5.06 1.61 -8.52
C ILE A 216 -4.27 2.90 -8.66
N ARG A 217 -2.94 2.75 -8.81
CA ARG A 217 -2.02 3.86 -8.99
C ARG A 217 -1.04 3.55 -10.12
N ARG A 218 -0.83 4.49 -11.04
CA ARG A 218 0.29 4.43 -11.99
C ARG A 218 1.59 4.74 -11.27
N VAL A 219 2.57 3.86 -11.44
CA VAL A 219 3.96 4.08 -11.00
C VAL A 219 4.74 4.64 -12.20
N GLN A 220 5.35 5.81 -12.02
CA GLN A 220 6.02 6.55 -13.09
C GLN A 220 7.42 6.01 -13.36
N ASP A 221 8.06 5.40 -12.36
CA ASP A 221 9.43 4.91 -12.47
C ASP A 221 9.68 3.68 -11.61
N ASP A 222 10.57 2.82 -12.08
CA ASP A 222 10.89 1.55 -11.44
C ASP A 222 12.36 1.24 -11.72
N GLU A 223 13.22 1.35 -10.71
CA GLU A 223 14.67 1.20 -10.85
C GLU A 223 15.13 -0.22 -11.25
N HIS A 224 14.22 -1.20 -11.23
CA HIS A 224 14.46 -2.52 -11.82
C HIS A 224 14.42 -2.51 -13.36
N TYR A 225 13.77 -1.53 -13.98
CA TYR A 225 13.49 -1.53 -15.42
C TYR A 225 13.76 -0.17 -16.06
N ALA A 226 14.60 -0.15 -17.10
CA ALA A 226 14.90 1.06 -17.82
C ALA A 226 13.64 1.67 -18.45
N ARG A 227 13.38 2.95 -18.14
CA ARG A 227 12.17 3.70 -18.48
C ARG A 227 11.99 3.97 -19.98
N GLY A 228 13.08 3.98 -20.77
CA GLY A 228 13.05 4.42 -22.18
C GLY A 228 12.55 5.86 -22.33
N ASP A 229 12.29 6.30 -23.57
CA ASP A 229 11.83 7.67 -23.90
C ASP A 229 10.29 7.84 -23.85
N LEU A 230 9.60 7.03 -23.04
CA LEU A 230 8.15 6.93 -23.09
C LEU A 230 7.48 7.92 -22.13
N HIS A 231 6.29 8.38 -22.53
CA HIS A 231 5.57 9.45 -21.85
C HIS A 231 4.91 8.96 -20.56
N GLU A 232 5.06 9.73 -19.48
CA GLU A 232 4.48 9.42 -18.18
C GLU A 232 2.96 9.65 -18.19
N GLN A 233 2.20 8.68 -17.69
CA GLN A 233 0.78 8.85 -17.41
C GLN A 233 0.53 8.80 -15.91
N HIS A 234 -0.15 9.83 -15.41
CA HIS A 234 -0.66 9.83 -14.05
C HIS A 234 -2.09 9.32 -14.07
N ALA A 235 -2.35 8.23 -13.34
CA ALA A 235 -3.71 7.80 -13.10
C ALA A 235 -3.87 7.30 -11.67
N LEU A 236 -5.03 7.57 -11.12
CA LEU A 236 -5.46 7.19 -9.79
C LEU A 236 -6.90 6.73 -9.89
N GLN A 237 -7.20 5.53 -9.41
CA GLN A 237 -8.55 4.99 -9.47
C GLN A 237 -8.87 4.29 -8.16
N TRP A 238 -10.16 4.36 -7.81
CA TRP A 238 -10.74 3.61 -6.72
C TRP A 238 -11.90 2.79 -7.26
N TYR A 239 -11.99 1.56 -6.78
CA TYR A 239 -13.08 0.66 -7.07
C TYR A 239 -13.64 0.15 -5.76
N THR A 240 -14.94 0.29 -5.55
CA THR A 240 -15.60 -0.20 -4.35
C THR A 240 -16.72 -1.15 -4.70
N LEU A 241 -16.75 -2.28 -4.01
CA LEU A 241 -17.81 -3.25 -4.08
C LEU A 241 -18.49 -3.33 -2.71
N THR A 242 -19.77 -3.00 -2.65
CA THR A 242 -20.53 -3.01 -1.40
C THR A 242 -21.80 -3.84 -1.59
N SER A 243 -22.07 -4.75 -0.66
CA SER A 243 -23.33 -5.49 -0.63
C SER A 243 -24.39 -4.71 0.14
N PHE A 244 -25.49 -4.34 -0.53
CA PHE A 244 -26.65 -3.79 0.14
C PHE A 244 -27.63 -4.91 0.51
N ARG A 245 -28.09 -4.94 1.76
CA ARG A 245 -29.28 -5.72 2.13
C ARG A 245 -30.49 -4.87 1.77
N GLN A 246 -31.33 -5.36 0.88
CA GLN A 246 -32.58 -4.71 0.54
C GLN A 246 -33.48 -4.77 1.80
N THR A 247 -33.51 -3.69 2.59
CA THR A 247 -34.53 -3.51 3.62
C THR A 247 -35.83 -3.19 2.90
N ASN A 248 -36.85 -4.02 3.12
CA ASN A 248 -38.18 -3.88 2.54
C ASN A 248 -38.71 -2.46 2.76
N PHE A 249 -38.67 -1.62 1.73
CA PHE A 249 -39.51 -0.43 1.67
C PHE A 249 -40.91 -0.92 1.35
N VAL A 250 -41.73 -1.07 2.39
CA VAL A 250 -43.18 -1.18 2.24
C VAL A 250 -43.66 0.19 1.81
N VAL A 251 -44.12 0.31 0.56
CA VAL A 251 -44.94 1.42 0.09
C VAL A 251 -46.39 1.13 0.45
#